data_AF-A0A817L6S8-F1
#
_entry.id   AF-A0A817L6S8-F1
#
_cell.length_a   1.000
_cell.length_b   1.000
_cell.length_c   1.000
_cell.angle_alpha   90.00
_cell.angle_beta   90.00
_cell.angle_gamma   90.00
#
_symmetry.space_group_name_H-M   'P 1'
#
loop_
_entity.id
_entity.type
_entity.pdbx_description
1 polymer ?
#
loop_
_entity_poly.entity_id
_entity_poly.type
_entity_poly.pdbx_seq_one_letter_code
_entity_poly.pdbx_strand_id
1 'polypeptide(L)'
;MIFRLSHPKTLSNRSSRDAHISSTSGRAFQDTLIGSLLSKSCLPSIPGKPFLFFNKPKLMSERDIEITATTMWQLTILDMITKEIKSIFCHPAICERLASMLNYFLQHLVGPKRRNLKVRDLNEYLFDPPKLVAKVTDIYLNFSEYNQFCAAVSNDGMSYNEQLFPQAVEVLQRIKYPSERIDEFLQLGEHIKKIAAEQKEEDAAYDDAPDEYLDPITSILMSDPVMLPSSRTILDRTTIARHLLSDQTDPFNRNPLRMQDVIPQNELKQTIEQWKASRRE
;
A
#
# COMPACT_ATOMS: atom_id res chain seq x y z
N MET A 1 11.22 -45.21 36.66
CA MET A 1 12.48 -44.46 36.80
C MET A 1 12.11 -43.01 37.03
N ILE A 2 12.01 -42.62 38.30
CA ILE A 2 11.68 -41.28 38.78
C ILE A 2 13.01 -40.63 39.13
N PHE A 3 13.28 -39.42 38.65
CA PHE A 3 14.22 -38.52 39.30
C PHE A 3 13.68 -37.08 39.25
N ARG A 4 13.30 -36.61 40.44
CA ARG A 4 13.30 -35.19 40.85
C ARG A 4 14.75 -34.72 41.01
N LEU A 5 14.92 -33.39 41.10
CA LEU A 5 15.95 -32.57 41.78
C LEU A 5 16.36 -31.42 40.81
N SER A 6 16.44 -30.13 41.13
CA SER A 6 16.24 -29.32 42.35
C SER A 6 16.19 -27.85 41.92
N HIS A 7 15.40 -27.01 42.61
CA HIS A 7 15.60 -25.56 42.61
C HIS A 7 16.65 -25.17 43.66
N PRO A 8 17.43 -24.10 43.44
CA PRO A 8 17.84 -23.19 44.50
C PRO A 8 17.23 -21.79 44.34
N LYS A 9 16.97 -21.15 45.48
CA LYS A 9 16.31 -19.86 45.67
C LYS A 9 17.20 -18.65 45.35
N THR A 10 16.53 -17.62 44.87
CA THR A 10 16.76 -16.15 44.84
C THR A 10 17.87 -15.51 45.69
N LEU A 11 18.54 -14.51 45.08
CA LEU A 11 18.83 -13.12 45.51
C LEU A 11 20.15 -12.69 44.82
N SER A 12 20.21 -11.67 43.97
CA SER A 12 20.11 -10.27 44.39
C SER A 12 19.91 -9.30 43.22
N ASN A 13 19.27 -8.21 43.61
CA ASN A 13 18.91 -7.00 42.90
C ASN A 13 20.08 -6.32 42.15
N ARG A 14 20.00 -6.17 40.82
CA ARG A 14 20.72 -5.11 40.09
C ARG A 14 19.86 -4.57 38.94
N SER A 15 19.24 -3.43 39.23
CA SER A 15 19.16 -2.24 38.38
C SER A 15 18.72 -2.43 36.93
N SER A 16 17.42 -2.22 36.71
CA SER A 16 16.86 -1.68 35.48
C SER A 16 17.60 -0.40 35.06
N ARG A 17 18.36 -0.46 33.97
CA ARG A 17 18.71 0.62 33.05
C ARG A 17 19.53 -0.01 31.93
N ASP A 18 19.35 0.49 30.71
CA ASP A 18 19.99 0.05 29.46
C ASP A 18 19.24 -1.02 28.65
N ALA A 19 17.93 -0.79 28.45
CA ALA A 19 17.34 -1.13 27.16
C ALA A 19 17.87 -0.10 26.15
N HIS A 20 18.84 -0.50 25.33
CA HIS A 20 19.19 0.19 24.11
C HIS A 20 17.93 0.35 23.24
N ILE A 21 17.30 1.51 23.30
CA ILE A 21 16.30 1.94 22.32
C ILE A 21 17.09 2.20 21.03
N SER A 22 17.25 1.15 20.20
CA SER A 22 17.70 1.36 18.83
C SER A 22 16.60 2.10 18.09
N SER A 23 16.94 3.27 17.56
CA SER A 23 16.08 4.19 16.81
C SER A 23 15.42 3.52 15.59
N THR A 24 14.29 2.87 15.80
CA THR A 24 13.42 2.24 14.79
C THR A 24 12.15 3.07 14.51
N SER A 25 12.11 4.32 14.98
CA SER A 25 11.01 5.25 14.71
C SER A 25 10.85 5.46 13.21
N GLY A 26 9.74 4.96 12.64
CA GLY A 26 9.40 5.05 11.22
C GLY A 26 9.29 3.73 10.44
N ARG A 27 9.54 2.56 11.07
CA ARG A 27 9.38 1.23 10.42
C ARG A 27 8.35 0.31 11.06
N ALA A 28 7.59 0.78 12.06
CA ALA A 28 6.68 -0.05 12.83
C ALA A 28 5.69 -0.86 11.95
N PHE A 29 5.15 -0.24 10.89
CA PHE A 29 4.32 -0.95 9.91
C PHE A 29 5.05 -2.14 9.27
N GLN A 30 6.28 -1.93 8.80
CA GLN A 30 7.06 -2.90 8.03
C GLN A 30 7.36 -4.17 8.84
N ASP A 31 7.36 -4.06 10.16
CA ASP A 31 7.61 -5.15 11.11
C ASP A 31 6.33 -5.95 11.44
N THR A 32 5.15 -5.49 11.00
CA THR A 32 3.90 -6.27 11.10
C THR A 32 3.81 -7.31 9.98
N LEU A 33 3.00 -8.35 10.17
CA LEU A 33 2.78 -9.38 9.13
C LEU A 33 2.33 -8.76 7.80
N ILE A 34 1.29 -7.92 7.85
CA ILE A 34 0.72 -7.26 6.67
C ILE A 34 1.69 -6.22 6.11
N GLY A 35 2.32 -5.42 6.96
CA GLY A 35 3.23 -4.40 6.46
C GLY A 35 4.49 -4.98 5.87
N SER A 36 4.99 -6.12 6.36
CA SER A 36 6.07 -6.87 5.70
C SER A 36 5.66 -7.37 4.31
N LEU A 37 4.41 -7.80 4.16
CA LEU A 37 3.80 -8.26 2.91
C LEU A 37 3.51 -7.12 1.92
N LEU A 38 3.42 -5.86 2.37
CA LEU A 38 3.12 -4.71 1.53
C LEU A 38 4.30 -3.75 1.34
N SER A 39 5.39 -3.90 2.11
CA SER A 39 6.54 -2.97 2.09
C SER A 39 7.76 -3.51 1.38
N LYS A 40 7.79 -4.79 1.02
CA LYS A 40 8.93 -5.42 0.33
C LYS A 40 8.66 -5.51 -1.17
N SER A 41 9.65 -5.15 -1.97
CA SER A 41 9.62 -5.25 -3.42
C SER A 41 10.99 -5.67 -3.93
N CYS A 42 11.02 -6.55 -4.93
CA CYS A 42 12.21 -6.95 -5.69
C CYS A 42 12.56 -5.95 -6.80
N LEU A 43 11.69 -4.98 -7.04
CA LEU A 43 11.91 -3.89 -7.98
C LEU A 43 12.54 -2.71 -7.21
N PRO A 44 13.46 -1.95 -7.83
CA PRO A 44 14.23 -0.92 -7.14
C PRO A 44 13.33 0.20 -6.62
N SER A 45 13.47 0.49 -5.32
CA SER A 45 12.75 1.55 -4.61
C SER A 45 13.20 2.98 -4.95
N ILE A 46 14.25 3.15 -5.77
CA ILE A 46 14.80 4.46 -6.14
C ILE A 46 14.71 4.66 -7.67
N PRO A 47 14.00 5.69 -8.15
CA PRO A 47 13.97 6.06 -9.56
C PRO A 47 15.38 6.28 -10.12
N GLY A 48 15.73 5.61 -11.22
CA GLY A 48 17.00 5.80 -11.93
C GLY A 48 18.19 4.99 -11.42
N LYS A 49 18.07 4.22 -10.33
CA LYS A 49 19.11 3.22 -10.01
C LYS A 49 18.98 2.01 -10.95
N PRO A 50 20.12 1.48 -11.45
CA PRO A 50 20.10 0.31 -12.32
C PRO A 50 19.49 -0.87 -11.57
N PHE A 51 18.71 -1.67 -12.28
CA PHE A 51 18.23 -2.96 -11.82
C PHE A 51 19.44 -3.88 -11.60
N LEU A 52 20.05 -3.88 -10.41
CA LEU A 52 21.28 -4.66 -10.18
C LEU A 52 21.04 -6.16 -10.38
N PHE A 53 19.88 -6.66 -9.94
CA PHE A 53 19.40 -8.01 -10.24
C PHE A 53 19.48 -8.33 -11.73
N PHE A 54 18.94 -7.43 -12.56
CA PHE A 54 18.72 -7.71 -13.98
C PHE A 54 19.90 -7.32 -14.88
N ASN A 55 20.69 -6.32 -14.49
CA ASN A 55 21.77 -5.79 -15.32
C ASN A 55 23.11 -6.54 -15.12
N LYS A 56 23.37 -7.09 -13.93
CA LYS A 56 24.63 -7.79 -13.61
C LYS A 56 24.39 -8.99 -12.67
N PRO A 57 23.72 -10.08 -13.12
CA PRO A 57 23.38 -11.23 -12.28
C PRO A 57 24.59 -11.89 -11.60
N LYS A 58 25.77 -11.88 -12.26
CA LYS A 58 27.02 -12.43 -11.70
C LYS A 58 27.66 -11.59 -10.59
N LEU A 59 27.20 -10.36 -10.38
CA LEU A 59 27.65 -9.47 -9.30
C LEU A 59 26.64 -9.37 -8.17
N MET A 60 25.55 -10.15 -8.25
CA MET A 60 24.55 -10.19 -7.20
C MET A 60 25.11 -10.91 -5.97
N SER A 61 24.81 -10.36 -4.80
CA SER A 61 25.00 -11.10 -3.57
C SER A 61 23.90 -12.16 -3.42
N GLU A 62 24.16 -13.23 -2.66
CA GLU A 62 23.12 -14.23 -2.30
C GLU A 62 21.87 -13.55 -1.71
N ARG A 63 22.04 -12.44 -0.99
CA ARG A 63 20.94 -11.62 -0.45
C ARG A 63 20.05 -11.03 -1.54
N ASP A 64 20.59 -10.59 -2.67
CA ASP A 64 19.80 -9.97 -3.73
C ASP A 64 18.92 -11.03 -4.47
N ILE A 65 19.43 -12.26 -4.56
CA ILE A 65 18.69 -13.42 -5.07
C ILE A 65 17.57 -13.80 -4.10
N GLU A 66 17.88 -13.88 -2.80
CA GLU A 66 16.93 -14.18 -1.74
C GLU A 66 15.81 -13.13 -1.65
N ILE A 67 16.12 -11.83 -1.80
CA ILE A 67 15.12 -10.74 -1.82
C ILE A 67 14.16 -10.90 -3.00
N THR A 68 14.66 -11.31 -4.16
CA THR A 68 13.83 -11.49 -5.35
C THR A 68 12.91 -12.69 -5.21
N ALA A 69 13.44 -13.84 -4.79
CA ALA A 69 12.65 -15.01 -4.48
C ALA A 69 11.57 -14.70 -3.42
N THR A 70 11.95 -14.01 -2.33
CA THR A 70 11.02 -13.59 -1.26
C THR A 70 9.85 -12.77 -1.80
N THR A 71 10.11 -11.87 -2.76
CA THR A 71 9.05 -11.03 -3.34
C THR A 71 8.09 -11.84 -4.22
N MET A 72 8.57 -12.89 -4.91
CA MET A 72 7.70 -13.79 -5.69
C MET A 72 6.78 -14.60 -4.78
N TRP A 73 7.31 -15.07 -3.65
CA TRP A 73 6.53 -15.70 -2.60
C TRP A 73 5.51 -14.73 -2.00
N GLN A 74 5.88 -13.48 -1.78
CA GLN A 74 4.99 -12.43 -1.27
C GLN A 74 3.75 -12.22 -2.15
N LEU A 75 3.91 -12.05 -3.48
CA LEU A 75 2.76 -11.93 -4.39
C LEU A 75 1.91 -13.20 -4.44
N THR A 76 2.52 -14.37 -4.31
CA THR A 76 1.79 -15.64 -4.25
C THR A 76 0.95 -15.77 -2.98
N ILE A 77 1.53 -15.41 -1.83
CA ILE A 77 0.83 -15.40 -0.54
C ILE A 77 -0.29 -14.36 -0.58
N LEU A 78 -0.03 -13.17 -1.12
CA LEU A 78 -1.03 -12.12 -1.24
C LEU A 78 -2.21 -12.56 -2.14
N ASP A 79 -1.95 -13.16 -3.29
CA ASP A 79 -3.00 -13.74 -4.14
C ASP A 79 -3.85 -14.78 -3.40
N MET A 80 -3.23 -15.70 -2.65
CA MET A 80 -3.96 -16.69 -1.86
C MET A 80 -4.80 -16.07 -0.74
N ILE A 81 -4.24 -15.13 0.02
CA ILE A 81 -4.94 -14.53 1.16
C ILE A 81 -6.06 -13.60 0.69
N THR A 82 -5.84 -12.83 -0.38
CA THR A 82 -6.83 -11.85 -0.87
C THR A 82 -8.05 -12.50 -1.53
N LYS A 83 -7.96 -13.77 -1.93
CA LYS A 83 -9.12 -14.56 -2.37
C LYS A 83 -10.10 -14.83 -1.23
N GLU A 84 -9.57 -15.11 -0.03
CA GLU A 84 -10.36 -15.52 1.14
C GLU A 84 -10.69 -14.35 2.08
N ILE A 85 -9.74 -13.43 2.28
CA ILE A 85 -9.82 -12.36 3.28
C ILE A 85 -9.76 -11.01 2.57
N LYS A 86 -10.92 -10.38 2.36
CA LYS A 86 -11.02 -9.09 1.67
C LYS A 86 -11.08 -7.90 2.64
N SER A 87 -11.80 -8.04 3.75
CA SER A 87 -12.15 -6.93 4.66
C SER A 87 -10.94 -6.13 5.17
N ILE A 88 -9.83 -6.81 5.50
CA ILE A 88 -8.63 -6.15 6.02
C ILE A 88 -7.91 -5.31 4.96
N PHE A 89 -7.96 -5.74 3.69
CA PHE A 89 -7.35 -5.01 2.57
C PHE A 89 -8.25 -3.89 2.05
N CYS A 90 -9.55 -3.90 2.40
CA CYS A 90 -10.45 -2.78 2.16
C CYS A 90 -10.36 -1.68 3.23
N HIS A 91 -9.60 -1.88 4.32
CA HIS A 91 -9.36 -0.80 5.28
C HIS A 91 -8.61 0.36 4.60
N PRO A 92 -9.04 1.64 4.69
CA PRO A 92 -8.51 2.75 3.88
C PRO A 92 -6.98 2.82 3.82
N ALA A 93 -6.33 2.77 4.99
CA ALA A 93 -4.88 2.89 5.09
C ALA A 93 -4.09 1.67 4.55
N ILE A 94 -4.72 0.50 4.44
CA ILE A 94 -4.12 -0.72 3.84
C ILE A 94 -4.42 -0.77 2.35
N CYS A 95 -5.65 -0.40 1.97
CA CYS A 95 -6.16 -0.39 0.61
C CYS A 95 -5.27 0.44 -0.32
N GLU A 96 -4.91 1.65 0.08
CA GLU A 96 -3.99 2.51 -0.68
C GLU A 96 -2.62 1.88 -0.87
N ARG A 97 -2.04 1.28 0.19
CA ARG A 97 -0.73 0.63 0.10
C ARG A 97 -0.76 -0.58 -0.84
N LEU A 98 -1.84 -1.36 -0.78
CA LEU A 98 -2.06 -2.48 -1.69
C LEU A 98 -2.17 -1.97 -3.13
N ALA A 99 -3.02 -0.97 -3.39
CA ALA A 99 -3.20 -0.37 -4.71
C ALA A 99 -1.89 0.15 -5.29
N SER A 100 -1.14 0.97 -4.53
CA SER A 100 0.17 1.48 -4.94
C SER A 100 1.16 0.35 -5.22
N MET A 101 1.18 -0.71 -4.40
CA MET A 101 2.05 -1.86 -4.61
C MET A 101 1.72 -2.59 -5.92
N LEU A 102 0.44 -2.85 -6.17
CA LEU A 102 -0.01 -3.54 -7.39
C LEU A 102 0.28 -2.70 -8.64
N ASN A 103 -0.01 -1.39 -8.60
CA ASN A 103 0.28 -0.47 -9.71
C ASN A 103 1.78 -0.44 -10.02
N TYR A 104 2.59 -0.38 -8.96
CA TYR A 104 4.03 -0.38 -9.08
C TYR A 104 4.55 -1.67 -9.72
N PHE A 105 4.06 -2.85 -9.30
CA PHE A 105 4.40 -4.12 -9.95
C PHE A 105 3.96 -4.13 -11.43
N LEU A 106 2.70 -3.78 -11.70
CA LEU A 106 2.15 -3.80 -13.05
C LEU A 106 2.95 -2.88 -13.99
N GLN A 107 3.23 -1.64 -13.57
CA GLN A 107 4.04 -0.68 -14.31
C GLN A 107 5.44 -1.22 -14.66
N HIS A 108 6.08 -1.93 -13.75
CA HIS A 108 7.41 -2.49 -14.00
C HIS A 108 7.38 -3.74 -14.88
N LEU A 109 6.33 -4.55 -14.78
CA LEU A 109 6.18 -5.79 -15.55
C LEU A 109 5.75 -5.53 -17.00
N VAL A 110 4.86 -4.55 -17.23
CA VAL A 110 4.25 -4.34 -18.56
C VAL A 110 4.66 -3.02 -19.22
N GLY A 111 5.09 -2.03 -18.43
CA GLY A 111 5.45 -0.69 -18.89
C GLY A 111 6.83 -0.59 -19.55
N PRO A 112 7.30 0.64 -19.84
CA PRO A 112 8.51 0.87 -20.63
C PRO A 112 9.78 0.29 -19.98
N LYS A 113 9.78 0.21 -18.63
CA LYS A 113 10.88 -0.35 -17.84
C LYS A 113 10.96 -1.88 -17.89
N ARG A 114 10.01 -2.59 -18.49
CA ARG A 114 10.04 -4.07 -18.59
C ARG A 114 11.29 -4.62 -19.27
N ARG A 115 11.91 -3.82 -20.17
CA ARG A 115 13.16 -4.19 -20.85
C ARG A 115 14.33 -4.33 -19.88
N ASN A 116 14.24 -3.66 -18.75
CA ASN A 116 15.23 -3.75 -17.67
C ASN A 116 15.06 -5.03 -16.85
N LEU A 117 14.07 -5.88 -17.13
CA LEU A 117 13.85 -7.16 -16.46
C LEU A 117 14.51 -8.36 -17.18
N LYS A 118 15.40 -8.11 -18.16
CA LYS A 118 16.05 -9.17 -18.94
C LYS A 118 17.27 -9.75 -18.22
N VAL A 119 17.13 -10.92 -17.60
CA VAL A 119 18.25 -11.74 -17.11
C VAL A 119 18.59 -12.82 -18.12
N ARG A 120 19.88 -13.21 -18.18
CA ARG A 120 20.34 -14.32 -19.06
C ARG A 120 19.74 -15.68 -18.68
N ASP A 121 19.43 -15.90 -17.40
CA ASP A 121 18.80 -17.14 -16.90
C ASP A 121 17.67 -16.85 -15.90
N LEU A 122 16.47 -16.56 -16.42
CA LEU A 122 15.27 -16.27 -15.61
C LEU A 122 14.83 -17.47 -14.73
N ASN A 123 15.09 -18.69 -15.20
CA ASN A 123 14.69 -19.93 -14.53
C ASN A 123 15.54 -20.22 -13.27
N GLU A 124 16.80 -19.78 -13.23
CA GLU A 124 17.67 -19.94 -12.06
C GLU A 124 17.16 -19.14 -10.85
N TYR A 125 16.44 -18.04 -11.11
CA TYR A 125 15.95 -17.12 -10.07
C TYR A 125 14.44 -17.23 -9.79
N LEU A 126 13.77 -18.28 -10.30
CA LEU A 126 12.32 -18.49 -10.16
C LEU A 126 11.48 -17.27 -10.59
N PHE A 127 12.01 -16.42 -11.48
CA PHE A 127 11.39 -15.16 -11.87
C PHE A 127 10.71 -15.32 -13.23
N ASP A 128 9.37 -15.40 -13.21
CA ASP A 128 8.53 -15.55 -14.40
C ASP A 128 7.60 -14.33 -14.56
N PRO A 129 8.06 -13.25 -15.24
CA PRO A 129 7.30 -12.00 -15.32
C PRO A 129 5.88 -12.17 -15.85
N PRO A 130 5.61 -12.95 -16.92
CA PRO A 130 4.24 -13.20 -17.36
C PRO A 130 3.35 -13.85 -16.29
N LYS A 131 3.85 -14.84 -15.52
CA LYS A 131 3.09 -15.40 -14.40
C LYS A 131 2.83 -14.40 -13.28
N LEU A 132 3.74 -13.45 -13.05
CA LEU A 132 3.51 -12.38 -12.08
C LEU A 132 2.44 -11.40 -12.54
N VAL A 133 2.38 -11.08 -13.84
CA VAL A 133 1.28 -10.29 -14.39
C VAL A 133 -0.05 -10.99 -14.12
N ALA A 134 -0.14 -12.31 -14.33
CA ALA A 134 -1.34 -13.08 -13.99
C ALA A 134 -1.71 -12.99 -12.50
N LYS A 135 -0.75 -13.17 -11.58
CA LYS A 135 -1.00 -13.04 -10.13
C LYS A 135 -1.45 -11.64 -9.72
N VAL A 136 -0.80 -10.61 -10.24
CA VAL A 136 -1.18 -9.22 -9.97
C VAL A 136 -2.59 -8.95 -10.50
N THR A 137 -2.91 -9.44 -11.70
CA THR A 137 -4.25 -9.38 -12.31
C THR A 137 -5.30 -10.05 -11.42
N ASP A 138 -5.02 -11.25 -10.91
CA ASP A 138 -5.93 -11.96 -10.00
C ASP A 138 -6.21 -11.14 -8.74
N ILE A 139 -5.18 -10.52 -8.14
CA ILE A 139 -5.35 -9.68 -6.95
C ILE A 139 -6.20 -8.45 -7.26
N TYR A 140 -6.00 -7.76 -8.39
CA TYR A 140 -6.89 -6.66 -8.80
C TYR A 140 -8.34 -7.12 -8.89
N LEU A 141 -8.58 -8.26 -9.53
CA LEU A 141 -9.92 -8.79 -9.75
C LEU A 141 -10.62 -9.20 -8.44
N ASN A 142 -9.86 -9.66 -7.43
CA ASN A 142 -10.41 -9.97 -6.09
C ASN A 142 -11.09 -8.77 -5.43
N PHE A 143 -10.67 -7.54 -5.79
CA PHE A 143 -11.16 -6.27 -5.25
C PHE A 143 -11.91 -5.41 -6.26
N SER A 144 -12.25 -5.94 -7.43
CA SER A 144 -12.89 -5.20 -8.54
C SER A 144 -14.22 -4.53 -8.16
N GLU A 145 -15.00 -5.15 -7.27
CA GLU A 145 -16.31 -4.63 -6.81
C GLU A 145 -16.17 -3.53 -5.74
N TYR A 146 -14.98 -3.30 -5.19
CA TYR A 146 -14.78 -2.32 -4.14
C TYR A 146 -14.34 -0.97 -4.74
N ASN A 147 -15.29 -0.04 -4.85
CA ASN A 147 -15.02 1.30 -5.38
C ASN A 147 -13.90 2.03 -4.64
N GLN A 148 -13.76 1.79 -3.33
CA GLN A 148 -12.64 2.35 -2.55
C GLN A 148 -11.27 1.87 -3.06
N PHE A 149 -11.16 0.59 -3.43
CA PHE A 149 -9.94 0.06 -4.04
C PHE A 149 -9.72 0.64 -5.42
N CYS A 150 -10.77 0.76 -6.23
CA CYS A 150 -10.67 1.36 -7.56
C CYS A 150 -10.21 2.83 -7.51
N ALA A 151 -10.75 3.62 -6.57
CA ALA A 151 -10.32 4.99 -6.31
C ALA A 151 -8.86 5.05 -5.83
N ALA A 152 -8.46 4.16 -4.91
CA ALA A 152 -7.08 4.06 -4.45
C ALA A 152 -6.10 3.71 -5.60
N VAL A 153 -6.53 2.89 -6.56
CA VAL A 153 -5.75 2.54 -7.75
C VAL A 153 -5.53 3.76 -8.64
N SER A 154 -6.57 4.54 -8.94
CA SER A 154 -6.46 5.74 -9.78
C SER A 154 -5.72 6.90 -9.11
N ASN A 155 -5.78 7.01 -7.78
CA ASN A 155 -5.17 8.11 -7.02
C ASN A 155 -3.64 7.94 -6.83
N ASP A 156 -3.08 6.79 -7.18
CA ASP A 156 -1.64 6.57 -7.16
C ASP A 156 -0.95 7.25 -8.36
N GLY A 157 -0.69 8.55 -8.23
CA GLY A 157 -0.01 9.35 -9.25
C GLY A 157 1.45 8.94 -9.55
N MET A 158 2.04 8.01 -8.78
CA MET A 158 3.42 7.55 -9.02
C MET A 158 3.49 6.43 -10.05
N SER A 159 2.60 5.44 -9.95
CA SER A 159 2.70 4.22 -10.76
C SER A 159 1.54 4.03 -11.72
N TYR A 160 0.33 4.45 -11.34
CA TYR A 160 -0.87 4.27 -12.16
C TYR A 160 -0.79 5.04 -13.48
N ASN A 161 -1.31 4.42 -14.53
CA ASN A 161 -1.73 5.08 -15.77
C ASN A 161 -2.72 4.16 -16.50
N GLU A 162 -3.61 4.75 -17.30
CA GLU A 162 -4.67 4.01 -18.01
C GLU A 162 -4.12 2.91 -18.94
N GLN A 163 -2.88 3.05 -19.44
CA GLN A 163 -2.29 2.10 -20.39
C GLN A 163 -1.80 0.81 -19.73
N LEU A 164 -1.71 0.75 -18.39
CA LEU A 164 -1.25 -0.46 -17.69
C LEU A 164 -2.16 -1.66 -17.96
N PHE A 165 -3.47 -1.46 -18.00
CA PHE A 165 -4.45 -2.52 -18.19
C PHE A 165 -4.37 -3.12 -19.60
N PRO A 166 -4.47 -2.35 -20.70
CA PRO A 166 -4.25 -2.86 -22.05
C PRO A 166 -2.88 -3.53 -22.24
N GLN A 167 -1.81 -2.96 -21.69
CA GLN A 167 -0.46 -3.54 -21.79
C GLN A 167 -0.34 -4.89 -21.06
N ALA A 168 -1.02 -5.05 -19.93
CA ALA A 168 -1.08 -6.32 -19.22
C ALA A 168 -1.88 -7.36 -20.00
N VAL A 169 -2.98 -6.97 -20.63
CA VAL A 169 -3.79 -7.86 -21.49
C VAL A 169 -2.96 -8.46 -22.63
N GLU A 170 -2.07 -7.69 -23.27
CA GLU A 170 -1.15 -8.24 -24.27
C GLU A 170 -0.28 -9.39 -23.72
N VAL A 171 0.16 -9.29 -22.46
CA VAL A 171 0.97 -10.32 -21.81
C VAL A 171 0.11 -11.53 -21.44
N LEU A 172 -1.07 -11.30 -20.88
CA LEU A 172 -2.03 -12.34 -20.48
C LEU A 172 -2.48 -13.19 -21.70
N GLN A 173 -2.73 -12.55 -22.83
CA GLN A 173 -3.07 -13.24 -24.09
C GLN A 173 -1.94 -14.15 -24.57
N ARG A 174 -0.67 -13.71 -24.48
CA ARG A 174 0.49 -14.52 -24.90
C ARG A 174 0.68 -15.78 -24.07
N ILE A 175 0.34 -15.73 -22.78
CA ILE A 175 0.41 -16.90 -21.89
C ILE A 175 -0.88 -17.73 -21.88
N LYS A 176 -1.84 -17.42 -22.76
CA LYS A 176 -3.14 -18.11 -22.85
C LYS A 176 -3.92 -18.09 -21.53
N TYR A 177 -3.87 -16.97 -20.82
CA TYR A 177 -4.70 -16.74 -19.64
C TYR A 177 -6.20 -16.78 -20.02
N PRO A 178 -7.12 -17.22 -19.14
CA PRO A 178 -8.53 -17.40 -19.49
C PRO A 178 -9.17 -16.12 -20.04
N SER A 179 -9.87 -16.21 -21.18
CA SER A 179 -10.44 -15.05 -21.87
C SER A 179 -11.46 -14.29 -21.02
N GLU A 180 -12.32 -15.00 -20.28
CA GLU A 180 -13.29 -14.41 -19.36
C GLU A 180 -12.61 -13.50 -18.32
N ARG A 181 -11.49 -13.96 -17.75
CA ARG A 181 -10.71 -13.18 -16.77
C ARG A 181 -10.02 -11.97 -17.40
N ILE A 182 -9.63 -12.06 -18.68
CA ILE A 182 -9.09 -10.92 -19.44
C ILE A 182 -10.19 -9.88 -19.64
N ASP A 183 -11.39 -10.31 -19.98
CA ASP A 183 -12.54 -9.41 -20.18
C ASP A 183 -12.96 -8.72 -18.87
N GLU A 184 -13.00 -9.45 -17.75
CA GLU A 184 -13.19 -8.88 -16.40
C GLU A 184 -12.14 -7.81 -16.08
N PHE A 185 -10.87 -8.07 -16.43
CA PHE A 185 -9.80 -7.12 -16.14
C PHE A 185 -9.86 -5.86 -17.00
N LEU A 186 -10.30 -5.98 -18.26
CA LEU A 186 -10.59 -4.82 -19.11
C LEU A 186 -11.75 -4.00 -18.56
N GLN A 187 -12.84 -4.66 -18.14
CA GLN A 187 -13.98 -3.99 -17.52
C GLN A 187 -13.58 -3.26 -16.23
N LEU A 188 -12.72 -3.86 -15.41
CA LEU A 188 -12.17 -3.21 -14.23
C LEU A 188 -11.36 -1.95 -14.61
N GLY A 189 -10.55 -2.01 -15.67
CA GLY A 189 -9.80 -0.85 -16.17
C GLY A 189 -10.72 0.32 -16.54
N GLU A 190 -11.81 0.05 -17.26
CA GLU A 190 -12.81 1.06 -17.62
C GLU A 190 -13.58 1.59 -16.39
N HIS A 191 -13.90 0.72 -15.42
CA HIS A 191 -14.54 1.12 -14.17
C HIS A 191 -13.66 2.06 -13.34
N ILE A 192 -12.38 1.73 -13.19
CA ILE A 192 -11.40 2.60 -12.51
C ILE A 192 -11.30 3.95 -13.22
N LYS A 193 -11.25 3.96 -14.56
CA LYS A 193 -11.21 5.19 -15.34
C LYS A 193 -12.44 6.07 -15.11
N LYS A 194 -13.63 5.46 -15.03
CA LYS A 194 -14.87 6.16 -14.72
C LYS A 194 -14.82 6.78 -13.31
N ILE A 195 -14.42 6.01 -12.30
CA ILE A 195 -14.26 6.52 -10.92
C ILE A 195 -13.27 7.68 -10.88
N ALA A 196 -12.14 7.57 -11.57
CA ALA A 196 -11.14 8.63 -11.64
C ALA A 196 -11.70 9.92 -12.27
N ALA A 197 -12.53 9.80 -13.31
CA ALA A 197 -13.18 10.93 -13.95
C ALA A 197 -14.21 11.61 -13.03
N GLU A 198 -15.06 10.81 -12.36
CA GLU A 198 -16.04 11.30 -11.38
C GLU A 198 -15.35 12.02 -10.22
N GLN A 199 -14.25 11.45 -9.70
CA GLN A 199 -13.50 12.04 -8.59
C GLN A 199 -12.82 13.35 -9.01
N LYS A 200 -12.27 13.42 -10.23
CA LYS A 200 -11.68 14.65 -10.77
C LYS A 200 -12.73 15.75 -10.98
N GLU A 201 -13.91 15.39 -11.44
CA GLU A 201 -15.03 16.33 -11.60
C GLU A 201 -15.50 16.84 -10.23
N GLU A 202 -15.58 15.95 -9.24
CA GLU A 202 -15.90 16.31 -7.86
C GLU A 202 -14.85 17.22 -7.24
N ASP A 203 -13.56 16.91 -7.38
CA ASP A 203 -12.46 17.74 -6.89
C ASP A 203 -12.53 19.15 -7.51
N ALA A 204 -12.73 19.24 -8.83
CA ALA A 204 -12.87 20.50 -9.53
C ALA A 204 -14.11 21.30 -9.11
N ALA A 205 -15.21 20.63 -8.75
CA ALA A 205 -16.42 21.28 -8.23
C ALA A 205 -16.20 21.92 -6.86
N TYR A 206 -15.14 21.51 -6.14
CA TYR A 206 -14.81 22.00 -4.81
C TYR A 206 -13.47 22.74 -4.73
N ASP A 207 -12.92 23.18 -5.87
CA ASP A 207 -11.66 23.93 -5.92
C ASP A 207 -11.71 25.25 -5.09
N ASP A 208 -12.91 25.78 -4.82
CA ASP A 208 -13.13 26.97 -3.99
C ASP A 208 -13.48 26.66 -2.52
N ALA A 209 -13.17 25.44 -2.06
CA ALA A 209 -13.35 25.03 -0.67
C ALA A 209 -12.58 25.97 0.28
N PRO A 210 -13.21 26.43 1.38
CA PRO A 210 -12.51 27.12 2.45
C PRO A 210 -11.36 26.28 3.01
N ASP A 211 -10.21 26.92 3.29
CA ASP A 211 -9.02 26.26 3.84
C ASP A 211 -9.32 25.44 5.11
N GLU A 212 -10.29 25.88 5.91
CA GLU A 212 -10.75 25.22 7.14
C GLU A 212 -11.31 23.81 6.90
N TYR A 213 -11.76 23.52 5.68
CA TYR A 213 -12.33 22.24 5.29
C TYR A 213 -11.28 21.30 4.68
N LEU A 214 -10.11 21.83 4.34
CA LEU A 214 -9.03 21.09 3.72
C LEU A 214 -8.14 20.42 4.78
N ASP A 215 -7.75 19.19 4.49
CA ASP A 215 -6.77 18.48 5.29
C ASP A 215 -5.40 19.19 5.17
N PRO A 216 -4.74 19.55 6.28
CA PRO A 216 -3.52 20.36 6.26
C PRO A 216 -2.29 19.66 5.68
N ILE A 217 -2.33 18.34 5.44
CA ILE A 217 -1.23 17.56 4.87
C ILE A 217 -1.49 17.29 3.39
N THR A 218 -2.72 16.90 3.05
CA THR A 218 -3.08 16.49 1.69
C THR A 218 -3.66 17.63 0.85
N SER A 219 -4.10 18.72 1.49
CA SER A 219 -4.82 19.83 0.85
C SER A 219 -6.09 19.39 0.09
N ILE A 220 -6.67 18.26 0.51
CA ILE A 220 -7.91 17.70 -0.03
C ILE A 220 -9.01 17.90 1.00
N LEU A 221 -10.24 18.08 0.53
CA LEU A 221 -11.42 18.25 1.36
C LEU A 221 -11.62 17.08 2.34
N MET A 222 -11.70 17.39 3.63
CA MET A 222 -11.86 16.37 4.67
C MET A 222 -13.22 15.67 4.54
N SER A 223 -13.21 14.35 4.67
CA SER A 223 -14.40 13.50 4.67
C SER A 223 -14.83 13.08 6.08
N ASP A 224 -13.85 12.89 6.97
CA ASP A 224 -14.05 12.53 8.36
C ASP A 224 -13.04 13.30 9.23
N PRO A 225 -13.29 14.60 9.49
CA PRO A 225 -12.37 15.44 10.23
C PRO A 225 -12.21 14.98 11.68
N VAL A 226 -10.97 14.90 12.13
CA VAL A 226 -10.59 14.54 13.51
C VAL A 226 -9.57 15.53 14.05
N MET A 227 -9.68 15.86 15.34
CA MET A 227 -8.73 16.72 16.03
C MET A 227 -7.68 15.89 16.75
N LEU A 228 -6.42 16.27 16.60
CA LEU A 228 -5.32 15.71 17.37
C LEU A 228 -5.26 16.35 18.77
N PRO A 229 -5.14 15.55 19.85
CA PRO A 229 -5.23 16.09 21.21
C PRO A 229 -4.07 17.03 21.58
N SER A 230 -2.88 16.79 21.00
CA SER A 230 -1.67 17.51 21.37
C SER A 230 -1.43 18.77 20.54
N SER A 231 -1.45 18.67 19.21
CA SER A 231 -1.28 19.83 18.30
C SER A 231 -2.55 20.67 18.16
N ARG A 232 -3.73 20.11 18.50
CA ARG A 232 -5.05 20.69 18.22
C ARG A 232 -5.35 20.89 16.73
N THR A 233 -4.50 20.35 15.86
CA THR A 233 -4.73 20.36 14.41
C THR A 233 -5.88 19.42 14.06
N ILE A 234 -6.75 19.88 13.18
CA ILE A 234 -7.80 19.07 12.57
C ILE A 234 -7.30 18.58 11.20
N LEU A 235 -7.48 17.30 10.92
CA LEU A 235 -7.13 16.65 9.66
C LEU A 235 -8.07 15.48 9.39
N ASP A 236 -8.01 14.87 8.21
CA ASP A 236 -8.84 13.71 7.88
C ASP A 236 -8.40 12.46 8.65
N ARG A 237 -9.38 11.66 9.09
CA ARG A 237 -9.12 10.39 9.80
C ARG A 237 -8.21 9.46 9.02
N THR A 238 -8.36 9.38 7.70
CA THR A 238 -7.54 8.52 6.85
C THR A 238 -6.09 8.99 6.80
N THR A 239 -5.85 10.31 6.78
CA THR A 239 -4.53 10.92 6.83
C THR A 239 -3.79 10.55 8.11
N ILE A 240 -4.42 10.74 9.27
CA ILE A 240 -3.76 10.37 10.54
C ILE A 240 -3.59 8.85 10.68
N ALA A 241 -4.57 8.05 10.24
CA ALA A 241 -4.45 6.60 10.27
C ALA A 241 -3.25 6.11 9.46
N ARG A 242 -3.02 6.70 8.26
CA ARG A 242 -1.88 6.38 7.40
C ARG A 242 -0.55 6.72 8.06
N HIS A 243 -0.46 7.88 8.72
CA HIS A 243 0.72 8.28 9.48
C HIS A 243 1.01 7.31 10.63
N LEU A 244 -0.01 6.98 11.44
CA LEU A 244 0.10 6.10 12.60
C LEU A 244 0.45 4.64 12.28
N LEU A 245 0.26 4.20 11.04
CA LEU A 245 0.82 2.92 10.59
C LEU A 245 2.35 2.96 10.62
N SER A 246 2.94 4.06 10.14
CA SER A 246 4.40 4.20 10.02
C SER A 246 5.05 4.68 11.32
N ASP A 247 4.45 5.67 11.97
CA ASP A 247 4.98 6.33 13.16
C ASP A 247 3.86 6.69 14.16
N GLN A 248 3.98 6.24 15.41
CA GLN A 248 2.96 6.43 16.45
C GLN A 248 3.06 7.80 17.13
N THR A 249 3.09 8.86 16.32
CA THR A 249 3.28 10.24 16.76
C THR A 249 2.27 11.17 16.11
N ASP A 250 2.10 12.36 16.67
CA ASP A 250 1.42 13.48 16.03
C ASP A 250 2.35 14.05 14.94
N PRO A 251 1.90 14.16 13.67
CA PRO A 251 2.75 14.58 12.56
C PRO A 251 3.26 16.04 12.67
N PHE A 252 2.64 16.87 13.51
CA PHE A 252 2.98 18.31 13.62
C PHE A 252 3.96 18.61 14.75
N ASN A 253 3.95 17.84 15.82
CA ASN A 253 4.80 18.09 17.00
C ASN A 253 5.57 16.85 17.51
N ARG A 254 5.36 15.68 16.90
CA ARG A 254 6.01 14.40 17.20
C ARG A 254 5.71 13.83 18.59
N ASN A 255 4.70 14.33 19.29
CA ASN A 255 4.26 13.74 20.55
C ASN A 255 3.64 12.35 20.31
N PRO A 256 3.77 11.39 21.24
CA PRO A 256 3.13 10.08 21.11
C PRO A 256 1.61 10.19 20.91
N LEU A 257 1.08 9.44 19.96
CA LEU A 257 -0.34 9.47 19.62
C LEU A 257 -0.85 8.08 19.23
N ARG A 258 -2.04 7.70 19.69
CA ARG A 258 -2.74 6.51 19.22
C ARG A 258 -4.04 6.89 18.52
N MET A 259 -4.49 6.01 17.62
CA MET A 259 -5.69 6.25 16.83
C MET A 259 -6.95 6.41 17.70
N GLN A 260 -7.00 5.77 18.85
CA GLN A 260 -8.12 5.88 19.81
C GLN A 260 -8.19 7.25 20.52
N ASP A 261 -7.09 8.02 20.51
CA ASP A 261 -6.99 9.29 21.21
C ASP A 261 -7.46 10.47 20.34
N VAL A 262 -7.74 10.24 19.05
CA VAL A 262 -8.20 11.28 18.11
C VAL A 262 -9.67 11.63 18.37
N ILE A 263 -10.00 12.91 18.32
CA ILE A 263 -11.33 13.41 18.71
C ILE A 263 -12.16 13.71 17.45
N PRO A 264 -13.26 13.00 17.18
CA PRO A 264 -14.12 13.27 16.02
C PRO A 264 -14.65 14.70 15.99
N GLN A 265 -14.64 15.36 14.83
CA GLN A 265 -15.18 16.71 14.62
C GLN A 265 -16.51 16.64 13.86
N ASN A 266 -17.54 16.09 14.52
CA ASN A 266 -18.84 15.82 13.89
C ASN A 266 -19.54 17.08 13.37
N GLU A 267 -19.41 18.21 14.07
CA GLU A 267 -19.98 19.50 13.63
C GLU A 267 -19.32 19.99 12.35
N LEU A 268 -17.98 19.99 12.30
CA LEU A 268 -17.24 20.35 11.09
C LEU A 268 -17.59 19.42 9.92
N LYS A 269 -17.71 18.12 10.19
CA LYS A 269 -18.14 17.15 9.18
C LYS A 269 -19.50 17.53 8.57
N GLN A 270 -20.49 17.86 9.40
CA GLN A 270 -21.81 18.29 8.93
C GLN A 270 -21.73 19.58 8.12
N THR A 271 -20.92 20.56 8.55
CA THR A 271 -20.72 21.81 7.81
C THR A 271 -20.10 21.56 6.44
N ILE A 272 -19.10 20.68 6.35
CA ILE A 272 -18.49 20.29 5.07
C ILE A 272 -19.52 19.59 4.17
N GLU A 273 -20.33 18.69 4.72
CA GLU A 273 -21.39 18.00 3.96
C GLU A 273 -22.46 18.96 3.44
N GLN A 274 -22.88 19.94 4.24
CA GLN A 274 -23.81 20.99 3.82
C GLN A 274 -23.22 21.89 2.74
N TRP A 275 -21.94 22.26 2.88
CA TRP A 275 -21.23 23.03 1.87
C TRP A 275 -21.09 22.26 0.55
N LYS A 276 -20.79 20.96 0.59
CA LYS A 276 -20.79 20.11 -0.61
C LYS A 276 -22.16 20.07 -1.29
N ALA A 277 -23.23 19.96 -0.51
CA ALA A 277 -24.59 19.91 -1.03
C ALA A 277 -24.98 21.21 -1.77
N SER A 278 -24.60 22.37 -1.24
CA SER A 278 -24.92 23.67 -1.87
C SER A 278 -24.18 23.94 -3.18
N ARG A 279 -23.14 23.15 -3.52
CA ARG A 279 -22.41 23.22 -4.80
C ARG A 279 -22.90 22.23 -5.84
N ARG A 280 -23.69 21.24 -5.43
CA ARG A 280 -24.30 20.24 -6.32
C ARG A 280 -25.68 20.67 -6.83
N GLU A 281 -26.26 21.72 -6.26
CA GLU A 281 -27.50 22.39 -6.71
C GLU A 281 -27.20 23.46 -7.76
#